data_AF-A0A821RWY1-F1
#
_entry.id   AF-A0A821RWY1-F1
#
_cell.length_a   1.000
_cell.length_b   1.000
_cell.length_c   1.000
_cell.angle_alpha   90.00
_cell.angle_beta   90.00
_cell.angle_gamma   90.00
#
_symmetry.space_group_name_H-M   'P 1'
#
loop_
_entity.id
_entity.type
_entity.pdbx_description
1 polymer ?
#
loop_
_entity_poly.entity_id
_entity_poly.type
_entity_poly.pdbx_seq_one_letter_code
_entity_poly.pdbx_strand_id
1 'polypeptide(L)' 'MRSCTIENGGCGPHATCSHHANTNAVKCTCKPGYTNSGSAVNVVCEDSCTIENGGCGP' A
#
# COMPACT_ATOMS: atom_id res chain seq x y z
N MET A 1 -0.51 -5.22 18.52
CA MET A 1 -0.82 -4.38 17.34
C MET A 1 0.47 -3.73 16.87
N ARG A 2 0.73 -3.63 15.56
CA ARG A 2 1.86 -2.82 15.06
C ARG A 2 1.40 -1.36 14.99
N SER A 3 2.23 -0.43 15.46
CA SER A 3 1.94 1.00 15.36
C SER A 3 2.47 1.53 14.04
N CYS A 4 1.72 2.39 13.36
CA CYS A 4 2.23 3.09 12.17
C CYS A 4 3.47 3.96 12.45
N THR A 5 3.70 4.33 13.71
CA THR A 5 4.89 5.09 14.12
C THR A 5 6.16 4.24 14.19
N ILE A 6 6.04 2.91 14.17
CA ILE A 6 7.17 1.97 14.25
C ILE A 6 7.25 1.23 12.92
N GLU A 7 8.36 1.41 12.20
CA GLU A 7 8.60 0.76 10.89
C GLU A 7 7.42 0.89 9.91
N ASN A 8 6.71 2.03 9.93
CA ASN A 8 5.53 2.27 9.10
C ASN A 8 4.46 1.16 9.24
N GLY A 9 4.32 0.56 10.44
CA GLY A 9 3.38 -0.54 10.68
C GLY A 9 3.72 -1.85 9.95
N GLY A 10 4.92 -1.94 9.35
CA GLY A 10 5.31 -3.03 8.44
C GLY A 10 4.88 -2.81 6.98
N CYS A 11 4.36 -1.63 6.64
CA CYS A 11 4.03 -1.28 5.27
C CYS A 11 5.30 -0.98 4.45
N GLY A 12 5.28 -1.33 3.16
CA GLY A 12 6.39 -1.06 2.24
C GLY A 12 6.70 0.44 2.05
N PRO A 13 7.83 0.78 1.40
CA PRO A 13 8.33 2.17 1.27
C PRO A 13 7.39 3.09 0.47
N HIS A 14 6.63 2.52 -0.47
CA HIS A 14 5.66 3.24 -1.30
C HIS A 14 4.22 3.15 -0.76
N ALA A 15 4.05 2.70 0.48
CA ALA A 15 2.78 2.63 1.17
C ALA A 15 2.71 3.63 2.34
N THR A 16 1.51 4.14 2.60
CA THR A 16 1.15 4.90 3.79
C THR A 16 0.46 3.96 4.79
N CYS A 17 0.93 3.99 6.04
CA CYS A 17 0.28 3.26 7.12
C CYS A 17 -0.87 4.06 7.73
N SER A 18 -1.98 3.38 7.99
CA SER A 18 -3.13 3.88 8.73
C SER A 18 -3.73 2.75 9.59
N HIS A 19 -4.72 3.07 10.42
CA HIS A 19 -5.45 2.07 11.20
C HIS A 19 -6.91 2.02 10.73
N HIS A 20 -7.48 0.81 10.66
CA HIS A 20 -8.92 0.64 10.45
C HIS A 20 -9.68 1.25 11.63
N ALA A 21 -10.64 2.13 11.32
CA ALA A 21 -11.39 2.88 12.34
C ALA A 21 -12.09 1.99 13.39
N ASN A 22 -12.57 0.81 12.98
CA ASN A 22 -13.37 -0.07 13.85
C ASN A 22 -12.53 -1.15 14.56
N THR A 23 -11.47 -1.64 13.92
CA THR A 23 -10.70 -2.78 14.42
C THR A 23 -9.31 -2.40 14.93
N ASN A 24 -8.87 -1.16 14.69
CA ASN A 24 -7.51 -0.68 14.92
C ASN A 24 -6.42 -1.52 14.21
N ALA A 25 -6.81 -2.37 13.25
CA ALA A 25 -5.88 -3.16 12.46
C ALA A 25 -5.05 -2.24 11.55
N VAL A 26 -3.76 -2.55 11.38
CA VAL A 26 -2.91 -1.82 10.45
C VAL A 26 -3.45 -1.99 9.03
N LYS A 27 -3.53 -0.88 8.31
CA LYS A 27 -3.92 -0.79 6.92
C LYS A 27 -2.83 -0.06 6.15
N CYS A 28 -2.20 -0.77 5.21
CA CYS A 28 -1.28 -0.19 4.24
C CYS A 28 -2.07 0.26 3.01
N THR A 29 -1.80 1.46 2.50
CA THR A 29 -2.41 1.95 1.26
C THR A 29 -1.32 2.53 0.38
N CYS A 30 -1.28 2.16 -0.89
CA CYS A 30 -0.26 2.66 -1.81
C CYS A 30 -0.38 4.18 -2.00
N LYS A 31 0.78 4.84 -2.07
CA LYS A 31 0.86 6.27 -2.37
C LYS A 31 0.36 6.53 -3.81
N PRO A 32 -0.06 7.77 -4.13
CA PRO A 32 -0.40 8.12 -5.51
C PRO A 32 0.73 7.74 -6.49
N GLY A 33 0.35 7.20 -7.65
CA GLY A 33 1.30 6.67 -8.65
C GLY A 33 1.77 5.24 -8.41
N TYR A 34 1.30 4.57 -7.34
CA TYR A 34 1.59 3.17 -7.08
C TYR A 34 0.30 2.35 -6.99
N THR A 35 0.34 1.14 -7.54
CA THR A 35 -0.74 0.17 -7.52
C THR A 35 -0.39 -0.99 -6.59
N ASN A 36 -1.37 -1.49 -5.83
CA ASN A 36 -1.16 -2.71 -5.05
C ASN A 36 -1.11 -3.92 -5.99
N SER A 37 0.07 -4.50 -6.18
CA SER A 37 0.28 -5.74 -6.93
C SER A 37 0.33 -7.00 -6.04
N GLY A 38 0.30 -6.80 -4.73
CA GLY A 38 0.31 -7.87 -3.73
C GLY A 38 -1.09 -8.39 -3.39
N SER A 39 -1.26 -8.84 -2.15
CA SER A 39 -2.55 -9.31 -1.61
C SER A 39 -3.18 -8.27 -0.68
N ALA A 40 -4.44 -8.48 -0.30
CA ALA A 40 -5.14 -7.60 0.66
C ALA A 40 -4.43 -7.48 2.02
N VAL A 41 -3.72 -8.54 2.45
CA VAL A 41 -2.95 -8.60 3.70
C VAL A 41 -1.47 -8.25 3.52
N ASN A 42 -0.90 -8.53 2.35
CA ASN A 42 0.49 -8.24 2.00
C ASN A 42 0.51 -7.23 0.87
N VAL A 43 0.33 -5.95 1.22
CA VAL A 43 0.30 -4.86 0.25
C VAL A 43 1.70 -4.63 -0.31
N VAL A 44 1.84 -4.74 -1.62
CA VAL A 44 3.08 -4.44 -2.36
C VAL A 44 2.76 -3.33 -3.34
N CYS A 45 3.41 -2.19 -3.17
CA CYS A 45 3.15 -1.01 -3.99
C CYS A 45 4.20 -0.89 -5.08
N GLU A 46 3.81 -1.20 -6.30
CA GLU A 46 4.63 -1.07 -7.51
C GLU A 46 4.20 0.16 -8.32
N ASP A 47 5.14 0.74 -9.07
CA ASP A 47 4.87 1.91 -9.90
C ASP A 47 3.76 1.57 -10.90
N SER A 48 2.67 2.34 -10.87
CA SER A 48 1.50 2.08 -11.71
C SER A 48 1.85 2.06 -13.20
N CYS A 49 2.86 2.80 -13.65
CA CYS A 49 3.29 2.83 -15.05
C CYS A 49 3.91 1.51 -15.51
N THR A 50 4.46 0.74 -14.58
CA THR A 50 5.04 -0.59 -14.86
C THR A 50 3.97 -1.69 -14.89
N ILE A 51 2.78 -1.40 -14.37
CA ILE A 51 1.61 -2.30 -14.37
C ILE A 51 0.70 -1.91 -15.54
N GLU A 52 0.51 -2.81 -16.51
CA GLU A 52 -0.39 -2.60 -17.65
C GLU A 52 -0.16 -1.26 -18.39
N ASN A 53 1.10 -0.83 -18.52
CA ASN A 53 1.48 0.45 -19.14
C ASN A 53 0.80 1.67 -18.51
N GLY A 54 0.56 1.65 -17.19
CA GLY A 54 -0.16 2.73 -16.49
C GLY A 54 -1.63 2.85 -16.88
N GLY A 55 -2.20 1.85 -17.55
CA GLY A 55 -3.51 1.94 -18.18
C GLY A 55 -3.54 2.83 -19.43
N CYS A 56 -2.38 3.23 -19.95
CA CYS A 56 -2.28 3.95 -21.22
C CYS A 56 -2.47 2.94 -22.37
N GLY A 57 -3.59 3.08 -23.08
CA GLY A 57 -3.86 2.36 -24.32
C GLY A 57 -2.96 2.81 -25.49
N PRO A 58 -2.99 2.08 -26.61
CA PRO A 58 -2.21 2.38 -27.81
C PRO A 58 -2.57 3.72 -28.46
#